data_AF-A0A1Q2D216-F1
#
_entry.id   AF-A0A1Q2D216-F1
#
_cell.length_a   1.000
_cell.length_b   1.000
_cell.length_c   1.000
_cell.angle_alpha   90.00
_cell.angle_beta   90.00
_cell.angle_gamma   90.00
#
_symmetry.space_group_name_H-M   'P 1'
#
loop_
_entity.id
_entity.type
_entity.pdbx_description
1 polymer ?
#
loop_
_entity_poly.entity_id
_entity_poly.type
_entity_poly.pdbx_seq_one_letter_code
_entity_poly.pdbx_strand_id
1 'polypeptide(L)' 'MDGALGRQWMTECDTAATGRGACRSCTWPSVVSAKADGKGGHTSTESKKWVFNILVLFKN' A
#
# COMPACT_ATOMS: atom_id res chain seq x y z
N MET A 1 -17.23 -15.67 9.99
CA MET A 1 -16.98 -14.75 11.11
C MET A 1 -15.77 -13.90 10.72
N ASP A 2 -15.96 -12.91 9.84
CA ASP A 2 -14.87 -12.06 9.35
C ASP A 2 -14.91 -10.73 10.11
N GLY A 3 -14.46 -10.80 11.36
CA GLY A 3 -14.49 -9.72 12.35
C GLY A 3 -13.38 -8.69 12.16
N ALA A 4 -13.42 -7.91 11.07
CA ALA A 4 -12.72 -6.63 11.02
C ALA A 4 -13.47 -5.64 10.12
N LEU A 5 -14.36 -4.84 10.71
CA LEU A 5 -15.05 -3.72 10.05
C LEU A 5 -14.10 -2.54 9.71
N GLY A 6 -12.80 -2.70 9.92
CA GLY A 6 -11.77 -1.67 9.76
C GLY A 6 -10.84 -1.93 8.59
N ARG A 7 -10.17 -0.86 8.14
CA ARG A 7 -9.06 -0.97 7.17
C ARG A 7 -7.98 -1.87 7.74
N GLN A 8 -7.45 -2.79 6.94
CA GLN A 8 -6.29 -3.59 7.33
C GLN A 8 -5.01 -2.77 7.15
N TRP A 9 -4.12 -2.89 8.13
CA TRP A 9 -2.85 -2.17 8.22
C TRP A 9 -1.69 -3.16 8.40
N MET A 10 -0.54 -2.79 7.86
CA MET A 10 0.73 -3.48 8.06
C MET A 10 1.80 -2.42 8.30
N THR A 11 2.51 -2.52 9.43
CA THR A 11 3.60 -1.61 9.79
C THR A 11 4.89 -2.39 9.95
N GLU A 12 5.97 -1.86 9.39
CA GLU A 12 7.33 -2.39 9.56
C GLU A 12 8.27 -1.25 10.00
N CYS A 13 9.27 -1.59 10.82
CA CYS A 13 10.28 -0.65 11.29
C CYS A 13 11.67 -1.30 11.23
N ASP A 14 12.72 -0.49 11.07
CA ASP A 14 14.12 -0.95 11.07
C ASP A 14 14.43 -2.09 10.07
N THR A 15 13.70 -2.14 8.96
CA THR A 15 13.89 -3.11 7.86
C THR A 15 14.76 -2.51 6.75
N ALA A 16 15.28 -3.35 5.85
CA ALA A 16 15.99 -2.86 4.66
C ALA A 16 15.15 -1.88 3.80
N ALA A 17 13.82 -2.00 3.85
CA ALA A 17 12.90 -1.13 3.12
C ALA A 17 12.63 0.22 3.81
N THR A 18 12.94 0.34 5.10
CA THR A 18 12.70 1.55 5.90
C THR A 18 13.98 2.25 6.34
N GLY A 19 15.07 1.50 6.52
CA GLY A 19 16.27 1.99 7.19
C GLY A 19 16.10 2.01 8.71
N ARG A 20 17.22 2.19 9.43
CA ARG A 20 17.21 2.25 10.89
C ARG A 20 16.62 3.58 11.38
N GLY A 21 15.81 3.54 12.43
CA GLY A 21 15.12 4.71 12.99
C GLY A 21 13.89 5.12 12.20
N ALA A 22 13.38 4.26 11.31
CA ALA A 22 12.22 4.57 10.48
C ALA A 22 11.15 3.48 10.59
N CYS A 23 9.90 3.90 10.42
CA CYS A 23 8.75 3.01 10.34
C CYS A 23 7.89 3.37 9.12
N ARG A 24 7.42 2.35 8.40
CA ARG A 24 6.52 2.47 7.26
C ARG A 24 5.23 1.71 7.53
N SER A 25 4.10 2.36 7.26
CA SER A 25 2.77 1.74 7.33
C SER A 25 2.13 1.67 5.94
N CYS A 26 1.60 0.51 5.63
CA CYS A 26 0.85 0.19 4.42
C CYS A 26 -0.59 -0.18 4.77
N THR A 27 -1.50 0.02 3.82
CA THR A 27 -2.91 -0.36 3.95
C THR A 27 -3.28 -1.38 2.88
N TRP A 28 -4.35 -2.15 3.08
CA TRP A 28 -4.85 -3.13 2.10
C TRP A 28 -6.14 -2.67 1.39
N PRO A 29 -6.13 -1.57 0.60
CA PRO A 29 -7.29 -1.12 -0.14
C PRO A 29 -7.47 -1.90 -1.46
N SER A 30 -8.64 -1.71 -2.08
CA SER A 30 -8.79 -1.90 -3.52
C SER A 30 -8.03 -0.80 -4.28
N VAL A 31 -7.31 -1.19 -5.33
CA VAL A 31 -6.57 -0.30 -6.23
C VAL A 31 -7.03 -0.53 -7.66
N VAL A 32 -7.31 0.55 -8.39
CA VAL A 32 -7.63 0.51 -9.82
C VAL A 32 -6.35 0.75 -10.62
N SER A 33 -5.97 -0.21 -11.46
CA SER A 33 -4.88 -0.07 -12.44
C SER A 33 -5.45 0.12 -13.84
N ALA A 34 -4.87 1.03 -14.63
CA ALA A 34 -5.21 1.22 -16.04
C ALA A 34 -4.10 0.67 -16.94
N LYS A 35 -4.48 -0.13 -17.95
CA LYS A 35 -3.58 -0.62 -18.99
C LYS A 35 -4.04 -0.08 -20.34
N ALA A 36 -3.14 0.54 -21.10
CA ALA A 36 -3.47 0.99 -22.46
C ALA A 36 -3.89 -0.20 -23.33
N ASP A 37 -4.95 -0.03 -24.12
CA ASP A 37 -5.54 -1.10 -24.95
C ASP A 37 -4.97 -1.17 -26.38
N GLY A 38 -4.00 -0.30 -26.70
CA GLY A 38 -3.37 -0.22 -28.02
C GLY A 38 -4.19 0.51 -29.10
N LYS A 39 -5.41 0.96 -28.79
CA LYS A 39 -6.30 1.71 -29.70
C LYS A 39 -6.59 3.15 -29.22
N GLY A 40 -5.81 3.62 -28.25
CA GLY A 40 -5.96 4.94 -27.64
C GLY A 40 -6.89 4.96 -26.41
N GLY A 41 -7.39 3.80 -25.97
CA GLY A 41 -8.17 3.66 -24.73
C GLY A 41 -7.39 2.96 -23.61
N HIS A 42 -8.07 2.75 -22.49
CA HIS A 42 -7.55 2.06 -21.32
C HIS A 42 -8.53 0.99 -20.83
N THR A 43 -8.02 -0.17 -20.47
CA THR A 43 -8.73 -1.16 -19.66
C THR A 43 -8.38 -0.94 -18.19
N SER A 44 -9.40 -0.76 -17.36
CA SER A 44 -9.25 -0.65 -15.90
C SER A 44 -9.50 -1.99 -15.23
N THR A 45 -8.69 -2.32 -14.22
CA THR A 45 -8.86 -3.51 -13.39
C THR A 45 -8.67 -3.15 -11.93
N GLU A 46 -9.57 -3.63 -11.08
CA GLU A 46 -9.51 -3.45 -9.62
C GLU A 46 -8.86 -4.68 -8.95
N SER A 47 -7.97 -4.45 -7.97
CA SER A 47 -7.35 -5.53 -7.18
C SER A 47 -6.96 -5.04 -5.79
N LYS A 48 -7.00 -5.92 -4.77
CA LYS A 48 -6.49 -5.59 -3.42
C LYS A 48 -4.98 -5.78 -3.33
N LYS A 49 -4.27 -4.78 -2.81
CA LYS A 49 -2.79 -4.77 -2.68
C LYS A 49 -2.36 -3.98 -1.45
N TRP A 50 -1.16 -4.26 -0.92
CA TRP A 50 -0.56 -3.43 0.12
C TRP A 50 -0.06 -2.14 -0.53
N VAL A 51 -0.60 -1.01 -0.09
CA VAL A 51 -0.27 0.31 -0.60
C VAL A 51 0.36 1.11 0.52
N PHE A 52 1.53 1.69 0.23
CA PHE A 52 2.19 2.64 1.11
C PHE A 52 1.25 3.76 1.55
N ASN A 53 1.25 4.09 2.84
CA ASN A 53 0.44 5.18 3.36
C ASN A 53 1.30 6.25 4.04
N ILE A 54 2.15 5.87 5.00
CA ILE A 54 2.95 6.81 5.79
C ILE A 54 4.33 6.21 6.08
N LEU A 55 5.37 7.04 6.05
CA LEU A 55 6.70 6.74 6.58
C LEU A 55 7.08 7.83 7.57
N VAL A 56 7.56 7.44 8.74
CA VAL A 56 8.16 8.34 9.74
C VAL A 56 9.63 7.99 9.91
N LEU A 57 10.45 9.01 10.09
CA LEU A 57 11.86 8.89 10.46
C LEU A 57 12.06 9.61 11.79
N PHE A 58 12.54 8.89 12.79
CA PHE A 58 12.84 9.44 14.10
C PHE A 58 14.24 10.03 14.09
N LYS A 59 14.37 11.26 14.61
CA LYS A 59 15.67 11.86 14.90
C LYS A 59 16.08 11.43 16.31
N ASN A 60 17.27 10.85 16.41
CA ASN A 60 17.92 10.55 17.69
C ASN A 60 18.49 11.82 18.32
#